data_AF-A0A1S7PYU3-F1
#
_entry.id   AF-A0A1S7PYU3-F1
#
_cell.length_a   1.000
_cell.length_b   1.000
_cell.length_c   1.000
_cell.angle_alpha   90.00
_cell.angle_beta   90.00
_cell.angle_gamma   90.00
#
_symmetry.space_group_name_H-M   'P 1'
#
loop_
_entity.id
_entity.type
_entity.pdbx_description
1 polymer ?
#
loop_
_entity_poly.entity_id
_entity_poly.type
_entity_poly.pdbx_seq_one_letter_code
_entity_poly.pdbx_strand_id
1 'polypeptide(L)'
;MTGGFKGSVASHAWIVLKKPGATAYDRYDKVGWGTPIRRNGYAADAYWYSNTPREVVAIHGAAAEKLIPKIEQAIADYPYGKPGGYRIYPGPNSNTFVAHVLRSVPELGVVLPPDAVGRDYLPNGAFYHVADDWKDASVSLGGLFGISAGTRSGFEINFLGLVAGIDFSRPGVKIPGLGYFGVAGARV
;
A
#
# COMPACT_ATOMS: atom_id res chain seq x y z
N MET A 1 -5.97 10.26 -3.35
CA MET A 1 -7.08 10.63 -2.45
C MET A 1 -8.38 10.57 -3.25
N THR A 2 -9.51 10.22 -2.66
CA THR A 2 -10.83 10.34 -3.32
C THR A 2 -11.31 11.81 -3.28
N GLY A 3 -12.24 12.26 -4.13
CA GLY A 3 -12.62 13.69 -4.18
C GLY A 3 -13.34 14.19 -2.91
N GLY A 4 -13.15 15.46 -2.53
CA GLY A 4 -13.87 16.15 -1.43
C GLY A 4 -13.38 15.79 -0.01
N PHE A 5 -14.22 16.01 1.02
CA PHE A 5 -13.90 15.67 2.44
C PHE A 5 -13.53 14.17 2.61
N LYS A 6 -14.05 13.31 1.73
CA LYS A 6 -13.70 11.88 1.64
C LYS A 6 -12.23 11.63 1.27
N GLY A 7 -11.57 12.60 0.63
CA GLY A 7 -10.16 12.55 0.24
C GLY A 7 -9.16 12.61 1.37
N SER A 8 -9.56 13.17 2.52
CA SER A 8 -8.72 13.20 3.73
C SER A 8 -8.52 11.81 4.33
N VAL A 9 -9.53 10.95 4.27
CA VAL A 9 -9.56 9.66 5.00
C VAL A 9 -9.48 8.42 4.12
N ALA A 10 -9.50 8.54 2.79
CA ALA A 10 -9.42 7.38 1.90
C ALA A 10 -8.58 7.68 0.66
N SER A 11 -7.31 7.24 0.69
CA SER A 11 -6.45 7.18 -0.49
C SER A 11 -6.69 5.91 -1.32
N HIS A 12 -6.31 5.97 -2.60
CA HIS A 12 -6.25 4.81 -3.49
C HIS A 12 -4.79 4.63 -3.90
N ALA A 13 -4.23 3.46 -3.64
CA ALA A 13 -2.87 3.11 -4.02
C ALA A 13 -2.85 2.24 -5.28
N TRP A 14 -1.79 2.38 -6.06
CA TRP A 14 -1.51 1.56 -7.24
C TRP A 14 0.00 1.32 -7.37
N ILE A 15 0.38 0.41 -8.26
CA ILE A 15 1.78 0.06 -8.55
C ILE A 15 2.10 0.47 -9.97
N VAL A 16 3.29 1.01 -10.20
CA VAL A 16 3.83 1.26 -11.54
C VAL A 16 5.19 0.56 -11.69
N LEU A 17 5.39 -0.13 -12.80
CA LEU A 17 6.62 -0.86 -13.11
C LEU A 17 7.15 -0.44 -14.48
N LYS A 18 8.46 -0.31 -14.62
CA LYS A 18 9.11 -0.09 -15.92
C LYS A 18 10.27 -1.05 -16.07
N LYS A 19 10.13 -2.01 -16.99
CA LYS A 19 11.16 -3.02 -17.27
C LYS A 19 12.39 -2.39 -17.95
N PRO A 20 13.57 -3.00 -17.83
CA PRO A 20 14.74 -2.59 -18.60
C PRO A 20 14.41 -2.49 -20.09
N GLY A 21 14.80 -1.37 -20.73
CA GLY A 21 14.53 -1.11 -22.14
C GLY A 21 13.07 -0.75 -22.50
N ALA A 22 12.12 -0.79 -21.55
CA ALA A 22 10.75 -0.39 -21.82
C ALA A 22 10.62 1.13 -22.01
N THR A 23 9.79 1.55 -22.95
CA THR A 23 9.52 2.98 -23.22
C THR A 23 8.38 3.53 -22.38
N ALA A 24 7.52 2.67 -21.83
CA ALA A 24 6.36 3.03 -21.01
C ALA A 24 6.33 2.27 -19.68
N TYR A 25 5.55 2.79 -18.73
CA TYR A 25 5.26 2.14 -17.46
C TYR A 25 4.02 1.25 -17.57
N ASP A 26 4.08 0.09 -16.92
CA ASP A 26 2.91 -0.72 -16.61
C ASP A 26 2.30 -0.26 -15.28
N ARG A 27 1.03 0.09 -15.28
CA ARG A 27 0.26 0.48 -14.10
C ARG A 27 -0.71 -0.63 -13.69
N TYR A 28 -0.73 -0.97 -12.41
CA TYR A 28 -1.62 -1.97 -11.83
C TYR A 28 -2.52 -1.34 -10.77
N ASP A 29 -3.83 -1.33 -11.04
CA ASP A 29 -4.85 -0.87 -10.11
C ASP A 29 -5.75 -2.02 -9.68
N LYS A 30 -6.11 -2.04 -8.41
CA LYS A 30 -7.21 -2.87 -7.92
C LYS A 30 -8.50 -2.05 -7.82
N VAL A 31 -9.52 -2.42 -8.57
CA VAL A 31 -10.80 -1.70 -8.65
C VAL A 31 -12.00 -2.61 -8.43
N GLY A 32 -13.16 -2.01 -8.16
CA GLY A 32 -14.42 -2.71 -7.87
C GLY A 32 -15.28 -3.02 -9.09
N TRP A 33 -14.81 -2.73 -10.31
CA TRP A 33 -15.58 -2.89 -11.55
C TRP A 33 -14.72 -3.55 -12.63
N GLY A 34 -15.35 -4.38 -13.47
CA GLY A 34 -14.65 -5.13 -14.54
C GLY A 34 -13.67 -6.17 -13.98
N THR A 35 -12.51 -6.32 -14.63
CA THR A 35 -11.41 -7.16 -14.12
C THR A 35 -10.80 -6.49 -12.89
N PRO A 36 -10.75 -7.17 -11.72
CA PRO A 36 -10.43 -6.47 -10.48
C PRO A 36 -9.00 -5.97 -10.41
N ILE A 37 -8.01 -6.67 -10.96
CA ILE A 37 -6.67 -6.11 -11.19
C ILE A 37 -6.64 -5.61 -12.64
N ARG A 38 -6.65 -4.29 -12.82
CA ARG A 38 -6.52 -3.65 -14.12
C ARG A 38 -5.07 -3.32 -14.40
N ARG A 39 -4.63 -3.67 -15.61
CA ARG A 39 -3.35 -3.23 -16.17
C ARG A 39 -3.60 -2.08 -17.14
N ASN A 40 -2.84 -0.99 -17.00
CA ASN A 40 -2.83 0.16 -17.90
C ASN A 40 -4.22 0.76 -18.17
N GLY A 41 -5.09 0.78 -17.15
CA GLY A 41 -6.40 1.43 -17.24
C GLY A 41 -6.32 2.96 -17.26
N TYR A 42 -5.21 3.51 -16.79
CA TYR A 42 -4.88 4.93 -16.73
C TYR A 42 -3.37 5.10 -16.98
N ALA A 43 -2.92 6.32 -17.28
CA ALA A 43 -1.48 6.62 -17.31
C ALA A 43 -0.85 6.43 -15.91
N ALA A 44 0.45 6.18 -15.86
CA ALA A 44 1.18 5.84 -14.64
C ALA A 44 1.04 6.89 -13.52
N ASP A 45 1.04 8.16 -13.90
CA ASP A 45 0.94 9.36 -13.07
C ASP A 45 -0.42 10.08 -13.22
N ALA A 46 -1.42 9.42 -13.82
CA ALA A 46 -2.74 10.02 -13.97
C ALA A 46 -3.36 10.34 -12.60
N TYR A 47 -4.04 11.49 -12.53
CA TYR A 47 -4.82 11.90 -11.37
C TYR A 47 -5.80 10.83 -10.91
N TRP A 48 -6.01 10.73 -9.60
CA TRP A 48 -7.07 9.93 -9.02
C TRP A 48 -8.16 10.84 -8.44
N TYR A 49 -9.34 10.89 -9.07
CA TYR A 49 -10.44 11.81 -8.74
C TYR A 49 -9.94 13.24 -8.48
N SER A 50 -9.22 13.81 -9.45
CA SER A 50 -8.66 15.18 -9.41
C SER A 50 -7.56 15.43 -8.37
N ASN A 51 -7.05 14.40 -7.70
CA ASN A 51 -5.91 14.53 -6.80
C ASN A 51 -4.60 14.13 -7.48
N THR A 52 -3.57 14.97 -7.33
CA THR A 52 -2.20 14.69 -7.73
C THR A 52 -1.70 13.42 -7.03
N PRO A 53 -1.12 12.46 -7.78
CA PRO A 53 -0.49 11.31 -7.15
C PRO A 53 0.68 11.77 -6.29
N ARG A 54 0.91 11.06 -5.19
CA ARG A 54 2.13 11.20 -4.39
C ARG A 54 2.87 9.88 -4.40
N GLU A 55 4.18 9.97 -4.46
CA GLU A 55 5.04 8.80 -4.39
C GLU A 55 5.13 8.29 -2.95
N VAL A 56 4.98 6.98 -2.77
CA VAL A 56 5.22 6.31 -1.48
C VAL A 56 6.65 5.76 -1.43
N VAL A 57 7.10 5.19 -2.54
CA VAL A 57 8.47 4.71 -2.77
C VAL A 57 8.74 4.69 -4.27
N ALA A 58 9.96 5.06 -4.67
CA ALA A 58 10.51 4.74 -5.98
C ALA A 58 11.81 3.98 -5.80
N ILE A 59 12.05 3.03 -6.70
CA ILE A 59 13.29 2.27 -6.78
C ILE A 59 13.70 2.25 -8.25
N HIS A 60 14.98 2.52 -8.50
CA HIS A 60 15.53 2.65 -9.84
C HIS A 60 16.75 1.75 -10.09
N GLY A 61 17.13 1.61 -11.36
CA GLY A 61 18.34 0.89 -11.78
C GLY A 61 18.32 -0.60 -11.46
N ALA A 62 19.50 -1.15 -11.17
CA ALA A 62 19.69 -2.59 -10.95
C ALA A 62 18.88 -3.14 -9.76
N ALA A 63 18.56 -2.31 -8.76
CA ALA A 63 17.69 -2.70 -7.66
C ALA A 63 16.26 -2.93 -8.16
N ALA A 64 15.73 -2.02 -8.98
CA ALA A 64 14.39 -2.17 -9.57
C ALA A 64 14.31 -3.42 -10.46
N GLU A 65 15.32 -3.64 -11.31
CA GLU A 65 15.38 -4.81 -12.19
C GLU A 65 15.29 -6.14 -11.43
N LYS A 66 15.94 -6.24 -10.27
CA LYS A 66 15.87 -7.43 -9.39
C LYS A 66 14.51 -7.59 -8.71
N LEU A 67 13.81 -6.49 -8.42
CA LEU A 67 12.56 -6.50 -7.67
C LEU A 67 11.33 -6.67 -8.57
N ILE A 68 11.36 -6.20 -9.82
CA ILE A 68 10.23 -6.28 -10.76
C ILE A 68 9.65 -7.71 -10.86
N PRO A 69 10.45 -8.78 -11.05
CA PRO A 69 9.89 -10.14 -11.12
C PRO A 69 9.18 -10.56 -9.84
N LYS A 70 9.70 -10.18 -8.66
CA LYS A 70 9.07 -10.47 -7.36
C LYS A 70 7.74 -9.72 -7.21
N ILE A 71 7.69 -8.47 -7.67
CA ILE A 71 6.47 -7.66 -7.65
C ILE A 71 5.42 -8.25 -8.60
N GLU A 72 5.80 -8.62 -9.83
CA GLU A 72 4.89 -9.25 -10.79
C GLU A 72 4.33 -10.57 -10.24
N GLN A 73 5.15 -11.37 -9.56
CA GLN A 73 4.70 -12.60 -8.89
C GLN A 73 3.71 -12.29 -7.76
N ALA A 74 4.01 -11.33 -6.88
CA ALA A 74 3.11 -10.92 -5.80
C ALA A 74 1.77 -10.37 -6.33
N ILE A 75 1.77 -9.70 -7.49
CA ILE A 75 0.53 -9.27 -8.15
C ILE A 75 -0.27 -10.48 -8.65
N ALA A 76 0.39 -11.46 -9.26
CA ALA A 76 -0.24 -12.68 -9.76
C ALA A 76 -0.83 -13.54 -8.63
N ASP A 77 -0.15 -13.62 -7.49
CA ASP A 77 -0.55 -14.43 -6.33
C ASP A 77 -1.60 -13.76 -5.44
N TYR A 78 -2.05 -12.54 -5.78
CA TYR A 78 -2.99 -11.80 -4.94
C TYR A 78 -4.32 -12.57 -4.79
N PRO A 79 -4.71 -12.99 -3.58
CA PRO A 79 -5.82 -13.92 -3.36
C PRO A 79 -7.19 -13.35 -3.76
N TYR A 80 -7.30 -12.03 -3.86
CA TYR A 80 -8.52 -11.33 -4.21
C TYR A 80 -8.51 -10.79 -5.65
N GLY A 81 -7.69 -11.34 -6.55
CA GLY A 81 -7.58 -10.91 -7.94
C GLY A 81 -8.81 -11.19 -8.83
N LYS A 82 -9.71 -12.09 -8.41
CA LYS A 82 -10.87 -12.56 -9.20
C LYS A 82 -12.14 -11.71 -9.00
N PRO A 83 -13.08 -11.68 -9.99
CA PRO A 83 -14.35 -10.96 -9.86
C PRO A 83 -15.07 -11.28 -8.55
N GLY A 84 -15.68 -10.26 -7.94
CA GLY A 84 -16.27 -10.37 -6.59
C GLY A 84 -15.27 -10.20 -5.43
N GLY A 85 -13.96 -10.25 -5.69
CA GLY A 85 -12.90 -10.05 -4.68
C GLY A 85 -12.62 -8.59 -4.32
N TYR A 86 -13.58 -7.67 -4.41
CA TYR A 86 -13.39 -6.27 -4.06
C TYR A 86 -14.46 -5.81 -3.07
N ARG A 87 -14.02 -5.25 -1.94
CA ARG A 87 -14.88 -4.64 -0.92
C ARG A 87 -14.23 -3.33 -0.46
N ILE A 88 -14.96 -2.23 -0.64
CA ILE A 88 -14.45 -0.87 -0.37
C ILE A 88 -13.91 -0.72 1.05
N TYR A 89 -14.66 -1.21 2.05
CA TYR A 89 -14.33 -1.06 3.47
C TYR A 89 -14.70 -2.31 4.28
N PRO A 90 -13.85 -2.78 5.21
CA PRO A 90 -12.46 -2.35 5.45
C PRO A 90 -11.47 -2.90 4.41
N GLY A 91 -11.92 -3.79 3.53
CA GLY A 91 -11.12 -4.48 2.53
C GLY A 91 -11.76 -5.82 2.18
N PRO A 92 -11.23 -6.56 1.19
CA PRO A 92 -10.06 -6.24 0.39
C PRO A 92 -10.32 -5.19 -0.70
N ASN A 93 -9.51 -4.13 -0.74
CA ASN A 93 -9.59 -3.02 -1.71
C ASN A 93 -8.22 -2.74 -2.37
N SER A 94 -8.02 -1.55 -2.95
CA SER A 94 -6.75 -1.16 -3.58
C SER A 94 -5.59 -1.04 -2.61
N ASN A 95 -5.81 -0.51 -1.41
CA ASN A 95 -4.80 -0.44 -0.38
C ASN A 95 -4.47 -1.84 0.17
N THR A 96 -5.45 -2.74 0.29
CA THR A 96 -5.19 -4.15 0.62
C THR A 96 -4.30 -4.84 -0.42
N PHE A 97 -4.54 -4.56 -1.70
CA PHE A 97 -3.74 -5.09 -2.81
C PHE A 97 -2.30 -4.61 -2.77
N VAL A 98 -2.08 -3.30 -2.67
CA VAL A 98 -0.71 -2.75 -2.61
C VAL A 98 -0.02 -3.18 -1.31
N ALA A 99 -0.72 -3.23 -0.18
CA ALA A 99 -0.15 -3.74 1.07
C ALA A 99 0.21 -5.22 1.00
N HIS A 100 -0.53 -6.05 0.25
CA HIS A 100 -0.13 -7.44 -0.01
C HIS A 100 1.20 -7.49 -0.75
N VAL A 101 1.37 -6.71 -1.83
CA VAL A 101 2.63 -6.65 -2.57
C VAL A 101 3.80 -6.18 -1.69
N LEU A 102 3.59 -5.15 -0.86
CA LEU A 102 4.62 -4.66 0.07
C LEU A 102 5.02 -5.72 1.11
N ARG A 103 4.08 -6.54 1.57
CA ARG A 103 4.37 -7.65 2.49
C ARG A 103 5.10 -8.80 1.81
N SER A 104 4.72 -9.13 0.58
CA SER A 104 5.34 -10.20 -0.21
C SER A 104 6.73 -9.85 -0.74
N VAL A 105 7.08 -8.56 -0.80
CA VAL A 105 8.39 -8.06 -1.27
C VAL A 105 8.98 -7.10 -0.21
N PRO A 106 9.44 -7.61 0.95
CA PRO A 106 9.90 -6.80 2.08
C PRO A 106 11.09 -5.88 1.74
N GLU A 107 11.82 -6.17 0.66
CA GLU A 107 12.91 -5.34 0.13
C GLU A 107 12.43 -3.96 -0.36
N LEU A 108 11.14 -3.80 -0.67
CA LEU A 108 10.54 -2.48 -0.94
C LEU A 108 10.59 -1.55 0.27
N GLY A 109 10.73 -2.11 1.47
CA GLY A 109 11.10 -1.37 2.67
C GLY A 109 10.01 -0.48 3.25
N VAL A 110 8.90 -0.19 2.57
CA VAL A 110 7.83 0.73 3.02
C VAL A 110 6.56 0.03 3.48
N VAL A 111 5.77 0.76 4.26
CA VAL A 111 4.35 0.51 4.48
C VAL A 111 3.53 1.63 3.83
N LEU A 112 2.26 1.37 3.52
CA LEU A 112 1.38 2.41 2.96
C LEU A 112 1.17 3.55 3.97
N PRO A 113 0.85 4.77 3.51
CA PRO A 113 0.52 5.88 4.40
C PRO A 113 -0.68 5.62 5.34
N PRO A 114 -0.82 6.37 6.46
CA PRO A 114 -1.88 6.14 7.46
C PRO A 114 -3.30 6.47 6.99
N ASP A 115 -3.46 7.21 5.89
CA ASP A 115 -4.73 7.51 5.21
C ASP A 115 -5.14 6.45 4.17
N ALA A 116 -4.38 5.36 4.06
CA ALA A 116 -4.63 4.25 3.14
C ALA A 116 -5.55 3.18 3.75
N VAL A 117 -6.81 3.53 4.00
CA VAL A 117 -7.82 2.63 4.59
C VAL A 117 -7.86 1.27 3.88
N GLY A 118 -7.69 0.21 4.67
CA GLY A 118 -7.62 -1.18 4.21
C GLY A 118 -6.22 -1.76 4.01
N ARG A 119 -5.15 -0.96 4.24
CA ARG A 119 -3.77 -1.45 4.23
C ARG A 119 -3.50 -2.56 5.26
N ASP A 120 -4.21 -2.54 6.38
CA ASP A 120 -4.05 -3.51 7.47
C ASP A 120 -4.99 -4.71 7.37
N TYR A 121 -5.79 -4.81 6.29
CA TYR A 121 -6.55 -6.03 6.03
C TYR A 121 -5.59 -7.17 5.65
N LEU A 122 -5.61 -8.25 6.44
CA LEU A 122 -4.80 -9.44 6.20
C LEU A 122 -5.62 -10.50 5.43
N PRO A 123 -5.02 -11.15 4.42
CA PRO A 123 -5.72 -12.12 3.61
C PRO A 123 -6.05 -13.41 4.38
N ASN A 124 -7.00 -14.19 3.85
CA ASN A 124 -7.32 -15.55 4.30
C ASN A 124 -7.73 -15.68 5.78
N GLY A 125 -8.26 -14.61 6.37
CA GLY A 125 -8.69 -14.60 7.79
C GLY A 125 -7.52 -14.58 8.78
N ALA A 126 -6.30 -14.31 8.32
CA ALA A 126 -5.16 -14.13 9.20
C ALA A 126 -5.39 -12.95 10.16
N PHE A 127 -4.94 -13.10 11.40
CA PHE A 127 -5.04 -12.08 12.44
C PHE A 127 -3.68 -11.49 12.81
N TYR A 128 -2.58 -12.04 12.28
CA TYR A 128 -1.24 -11.51 12.45
C TYR A 128 -0.39 -11.71 11.20
N HIS A 129 0.68 -10.93 11.10
CA HIS A 129 1.70 -11.03 10.07
C HIS A 129 3.04 -10.62 10.67
N VAL A 130 4.09 -11.38 10.36
CA VAL A 130 5.48 -11.05 10.65
C VAL A 130 6.20 -11.01 9.31
N ALA A 131 6.90 -9.92 9.00
CA ALA A 131 7.67 -9.82 7.77
C ALA A 131 8.80 -10.86 7.78
N ASP A 132 9.12 -11.43 6.61
CA ASP A 132 10.14 -12.48 6.49
C ASP A 132 11.54 -12.05 6.99
N ASP A 133 11.84 -10.76 6.90
CA ASP A 133 13.08 -10.17 7.42
C ASP A 133 12.98 -9.68 8.88
N TRP A 134 11.89 -10.03 9.57
CA TRP A 134 11.62 -9.74 10.99
C TRP A 134 11.62 -8.26 11.38
N LYS A 135 11.62 -7.35 10.39
CA LYS A 135 11.68 -5.91 10.63
C LYS A 135 10.33 -5.28 10.97
N ASP A 136 9.22 -5.98 10.75
CA ASP A 136 7.88 -5.55 11.14
C ASP A 136 7.00 -6.73 11.53
N ALA A 137 6.14 -6.50 12.52
CA ALA A 137 5.06 -7.39 12.88
C ALA A 137 3.76 -6.59 13.05
N SER A 138 2.64 -7.24 12.81
CA SER A 138 1.32 -6.63 12.96
C SER A 138 0.29 -7.65 13.39
N VAL A 139 -0.67 -7.22 14.21
CA VAL A 139 -1.91 -7.92 14.52
C VAL A 139 -3.06 -7.10 13.95
N SER A 140 -4.01 -7.74 13.29
CA SER A 140 -5.15 -7.08 12.66
C SER A 140 -6.42 -7.94 12.73
N LEU A 141 -7.50 -7.35 13.24
CA LEU A 141 -8.83 -7.90 13.28
C LEU A 141 -9.60 -7.40 12.06
N GLY A 142 -9.47 -8.13 10.94
CA GLY A 142 -10.21 -7.85 9.70
C GLY A 142 -9.94 -6.48 9.08
N GLY A 143 -8.80 -5.85 9.40
CA GLY A 143 -8.46 -4.48 8.98
C GLY A 143 -9.19 -3.38 9.76
N LEU A 144 -10.00 -3.72 10.77
CA LEU A 144 -10.74 -2.77 11.60
C LEU A 144 -9.97 -2.35 12.84
N PHE A 145 -9.32 -3.28 13.52
CA PHE A 145 -8.55 -2.98 14.72
C PHE A 145 -7.20 -3.65 14.61
N GLY A 146 -6.12 -2.96 14.94
CA GLY A 146 -4.81 -3.56 14.83
C GLY A 146 -3.72 -2.76 15.51
N ILE A 147 -2.59 -3.43 15.69
CA ILE A 147 -1.35 -2.84 16.17
C ILE A 147 -0.25 -3.32 15.24
N SER A 148 0.63 -2.42 14.83
CA SER A 148 1.85 -2.74 14.10
C SER A 148 3.06 -2.19 14.83
N ALA A 149 4.17 -2.93 14.77
CA ALA A 149 5.44 -2.53 15.35
C ALA A 149 6.59 -2.96 14.45
N GLY A 150 7.54 -2.06 14.20
CA GLY A 150 8.72 -2.39 13.42
C GLY A 150 9.48 -1.17 12.91
N THR A 151 10.57 -1.45 12.19
CA THR A 151 11.43 -0.40 11.63
C THR A 151 10.81 0.31 10.43
N ARG A 152 9.82 -0.29 9.75
CA ARG A 152 9.09 0.36 8.64
C ARG A 152 7.78 1.00 9.11
N SER A 153 7.08 0.34 10.02
CA SER A 153 5.80 0.82 10.57
C SER A 153 5.96 1.80 11.73
N GLY A 154 7.07 1.76 12.47
CA GLY A 154 7.15 2.44 13.76
C GLY A 154 6.32 1.69 14.80
N PHE A 155 5.54 2.40 15.61
CA PHE A 155 4.45 1.83 16.40
C PHE A 155 3.13 2.46 15.93
N GLU A 156 2.23 1.67 15.35
CA GLU A 156 0.93 2.16 14.86
C GLU A 156 -0.23 1.42 15.53
N ILE A 157 -1.34 2.14 15.70
CA ILE A 157 -2.64 1.63 16.11
C ILE A 157 -3.61 1.92 14.97
N ASN A 158 -4.28 0.89 14.49
CA ASN A 158 -5.40 0.98 13.56
C ASN A 158 -6.72 0.89 14.35
N PHE A 159 -7.58 1.88 14.16
CA PHE A 159 -8.94 1.90 14.69
C PHE A 159 -9.92 2.27 13.58
N LEU A 160 -10.80 1.35 13.22
CA LEU A 160 -11.77 1.46 12.13
C LEU A 160 -11.14 1.87 10.77
N GLY A 161 -9.93 1.39 10.49
CA GLY A 161 -9.16 1.70 9.28
C GLY A 161 -8.36 3.01 9.34
N LEU A 162 -8.49 3.77 10.43
CA LEU A 162 -7.73 4.98 10.69
C LEU A 162 -6.46 4.65 11.48
N VAL A 163 -5.30 5.01 10.94
CA VAL A 163 -4.00 4.67 11.53
C VAL A 163 -3.38 5.87 12.22
N ALA A 164 -3.09 5.74 13.51
CA ALA A 164 -2.27 6.66 14.30
C ALA A 164 -0.98 5.98 14.70
N GLY A 165 0.14 6.71 14.82
CA GLY A 165 1.39 6.08 15.23
C GLY A 165 2.57 7.02 15.38
N ILE A 166 3.68 6.45 15.83
CA ILE A 166 4.97 7.12 15.97
C ILE A 166 5.99 6.33 15.16
N ASP A 167 6.74 7.02 14.30
CA ASP A 167 7.84 6.42 13.56
C ASP A 167 9.17 6.74 14.26
N PHE A 168 9.90 5.70 14.65
CA PHE A 168 11.19 5.82 15.33
C PHE A 168 12.36 5.88 14.36
N SER A 169 12.25 5.20 13.22
CA SER A 169 13.27 5.20 12.16
C SER A 169 13.34 6.54 11.45
N ARG A 170 12.18 7.20 11.34
CA ARG A 170 12.04 8.58 10.90
C ARG A 170 11.21 9.32 11.94
N PRO A 171 11.86 10.00 12.91
CA PRO A 171 11.17 10.67 14.00
C PRO A 171 9.99 11.52 13.50
N GLY A 172 8.78 11.08 13.83
CA GLY A 172 7.55 11.73 13.39
C GLY A 172 6.29 11.02 13.88
N VAL A 173 5.16 11.70 13.73
CA VAL A 173 3.84 11.25 14.15
C VAL A 173 2.97 11.03 12.91
N LYS A 174 2.27 9.90 12.89
CA LYS A 174 1.26 9.55 11.91
C LYS A 174 -0.10 9.92 12.50
N ILE A 175 -0.79 10.85 11.86
CA ILE A 175 -2.10 11.33 12.29
C ILE A 175 -3.15 10.86 11.28
N PRO A 176 -4.20 10.14 11.73
CA PRO A 176 -5.24 9.69 10.83
C PRO A 176 -5.90 10.85 10.08
N GLY A 177 -6.07 10.68 8.78
CA GLY A 177 -6.68 11.68 7.90
C GLY A 177 -5.80 12.90 7.57
N LEU A 178 -4.68 13.10 8.28
CA LEU A 178 -3.77 14.22 8.09
C LEU A 178 -2.39 13.80 7.57
N GLY A 179 -2.05 12.51 7.67
CA GLY A 179 -0.80 11.97 7.12
C GLY A 179 0.33 11.92 8.15
N TYR A 180 1.56 12.10 7.67
CA TYR A 180 2.77 12.00 8.48
C TYR A 180 3.37 13.39 8.74
N PHE A 181 3.73 13.66 9.99
CA PHE A 181 4.36 14.90 10.45
C PHE A 181 5.66 14.56 11.16
N GLY A 182 6.80 14.90 10.57
CA GLY A 182 8.09 14.53 11.15
C GLY A 182 9.25 15.06 10.32
N VAL A 183 10.45 14.62 10.69
CA VAL A 183 11.68 15.02 10.00
C VAL A 183 11.65 14.44 8.58
N ALA A 184 11.55 15.33 7.59
CA ALA A 184 11.44 14.95 6.19
C ALA A 184 12.70 14.21 5.73
N GLY A 185 12.58 12.90 5.52
CA GLY A 185 13.47 12.17 4.64
C GLY A 185 12.60 11.47 3.60
N ALA A 186 12.79 11.75 2.31
CA ALA A 186 12.28 10.88 1.26
C ALA A 186 13.06 9.55 1.34
N ARG A 187 12.42 8.39 1.12
CA ARG A 187 13.21 7.20 0.79
C ARG A 187 13.67 7.41 -0.65
N VAL A 188 14.98 7.56 -0.83
CA VAL A 188 15.64 7.41 -2.13
C VAL A 188 15.61 5.93 -2.51
#